data_AF-A0A9E4A8X2-F1
#
_entry.id   AF-A0A9E4A8X2-F1
#
_cell.length_a   1.000
_cell.length_b   1.000
_cell.length_c   1.000
_cell.angle_alpha   90.00
_cell.angle_beta   90.00
_cell.angle_gamma   90.00
#
_symmetry.space_group_name_H-M   'P 1'
#
loop_
_entity.id
_entity.type
_entity.pdbx_description
1 polymer ?
#
loop_
_entity_poly.entity_id
_entity_poly.type
_entity_poly.pdbx_seq_one_letter_code
_entity_poly.pdbx_strand_id
1 'polypeptide(L)'
;MESRKGAPFHLRCKSPLHTCECGLSLISTLWLLTVLSVLATHFLYSIRLEQRAQANFADRIKLHYAAKAGFERAIVMLRGDETPYDSLGENWADGLEEQIGDAVASVNALTYRVRITDEGAKININTVDVSMIEGLLTLMGYQQPEITEQPLSQAIEEGRPYRTVRDLARVPGVTPDLLYGAAGPSATEAVGSGIAAEAAGTQQSVPGLVDLVTVYSIDKNTDANGNPRVNINNADGQQLTQIRGNNNQLVFSQGEKDALVQQREFDSISDLIDATAVTEQVFNNIREQISVESNEEEENIVNINTADAGRLETLDGIDEGIADRIIDHRNSQGNFQNVDQLKEVKLITEEEFSSIVDQITTKDEAVVSGFININTAPQEILQLLPGMDADKAGAIISRRESEPEDSERAETLAEAGTEGNPFESISQLLEVEGIDMDTFRQIAELVTYRSHGFLIETEGIDNLGKTVASCAGALDRTGEQIVTKYWRQN
;
A
#
# COMPACT_ATOMS: atom_id res chain seq x y z
N MET A 1 46.36 106.30 -65.33
CA MET A 1 47.84 106.42 -65.36
C MET A 1 48.36 105.23 -64.57
N GLU A 2 48.84 104.21 -65.28
CA GLU A 2 50.28 103.94 -65.48
C GLU A 2 50.88 103.23 -64.25
N SER A 3 51.78 102.25 -64.35
CA SER A 3 52.39 101.52 -65.45
C SER A 3 53.48 100.64 -64.81
N ARG A 4 53.53 99.34 -65.17
CA ARG A 4 54.76 98.52 -65.36
C ARG A 4 55.65 98.24 -64.11
N LYS A 5 56.41 97.15 -63.99
CA LYS A 5 56.79 95.98 -64.81
C LYS A 5 57.61 95.04 -63.90
N GLY A 6 57.66 93.74 -64.26
CA GLY A 6 58.89 92.94 -64.15
C GLY A 6 58.82 91.66 -63.32
N ALA A 7 58.76 90.51 -64.00
CA ALA A 7 59.05 89.17 -63.46
C ALA A 7 60.54 88.81 -63.71
N PRO A 8 61.09 87.76 -63.04
CA PRO A 8 61.01 86.40 -63.62
C PRO A 8 60.81 85.24 -62.61
N PHE A 9 60.51 84.07 -63.18
CA PHE A 9 60.17 82.76 -62.59
C PHE A 9 61.25 82.08 -61.73
N HIS A 10 60.84 81.30 -60.71
CA HIS A 10 61.33 79.93 -60.44
C HIS A 10 60.33 79.12 -59.60
N LEU A 11 60.24 77.82 -59.90
CA LEU A 11 59.27 76.82 -59.44
C LEU A 11 59.35 76.49 -57.93
N ARG A 12 58.21 76.22 -57.28
CA ARG A 12 57.95 74.93 -56.62
C ARG A 12 56.47 74.70 -56.30
N CYS A 13 56.10 73.43 -56.45
CA CYS A 13 54.79 72.81 -56.45
C CYS A 13 54.42 72.24 -55.06
N LYS A 14 53.16 71.78 -54.95
CA LYS A 14 52.53 70.85 -53.96
C LYS A 14 51.80 71.52 -52.79
N SER A 15 50.47 71.69 -52.87
CA SER A 15 49.36 70.72 -52.68
C SER A 15 48.99 70.49 -51.21
N PRO A 16 47.69 70.52 -50.84
CA PRO A 16 47.24 70.31 -49.47
C PRO A 16 47.45 68.84 -49.06
N LEU A 17 47.92 68.63 -47.84
CA LEU A 17 47.94 67.31 -47.20
C LEU A 17 46.49 66.89 -46.92
N HIS A 18 45.99 65.92 -47.68
CA HIS A 18 44.83 65.12 -47.29
C HIS A 18 45.16 64.39 -45.97
N THR A 19 44.39 64.65 -44.92
CA THR A 19 44.33 63.78 -43.75
C THR A 19 43.69 62.45 -44.15
N CYS A 20 44.40 61.36 -43.85
CA CYS A 20 44.04 60.01 -44.27
C CYS A 20 43.03 59.42 -43.26
N GLU A 21 41.73 59.47 -43.58
CA GLU A 21 40.64 58.92 -42.74
C GLU A 21 40.42 57.39 -42.90
N CYS A 22 41.24 56.71 -43.71
CA CYS A 22 40.96 55.32 -44.12
C CYS A 22 41.24 54.23 -43.06
N GLY A 23 41.95 54.54 -41.95
CA GLY A 23 42.27 53.55 -40.91
C GLY A 23 41.21 53.43 -39.79
N LEU A 24 40.53 54.53 -39.46
CA LEU A 24 39.61 54.60 -38.33
C LEU A 24 38.24 53.95 -38.65
N SER A 25 37.82 54.04 -39.91
CA SER A 25 36.62 53.36 -40.41
C SER A 25 36.76 51.84 -40.32
N LEU A 26 37.92 51.28 -40.69
CA LEU A 26 38.14 49.82 -40.68
C LEU A 26 38.10 49.26 -39.25
N ILE A 27 38.77 49.92 -38.30
CA ILE A 27 38.77 49.50 -36.89
C ILE A 27 37.36 49.58 -36.30
N SER A 28 36.61 50.66 -36.60
CA SER A 28 35.23 50.82 -36.13
C SER A 28 34.31 49.75 -36.72
N THR A 29 34.48 49.39 -38.00
CA THR A 29 33.72 48.29 -38.62
C THR A 29 34.09 46.93 -38.04
N LEU A 30 35.36 46.69 -37.74
CA LEU A 30 35.79 45.44 -37.13
C LEU A 30 35.21 45.28 -35.72
N TRP A 31 35.26 46.35 -34.91
CA TRP A 31 34.65 46.38 -33.58
C TRP A 31 33.13 46.23 -33.62
N LEU A 32 32.47 46.85 -34.59
CA LEU A 32 31.03 46.68 -34.77
C LEU A 32 30.68 45.23 -35.17
N LEU A 33 31.47 44.63 -36.06
CA LEU A 33 31.32 43.22 -36.44
C LEU A 33 31.60 42.28 -35.28
N THR A 34 32.59 42.54 -34.44
CA THR A 34 32.88 41.69 -33.27
C THR A 34 31.74 41.75 -32.25
N VAL A 35 31.25 42.95 -31.92
CA VAL A 35 30.11 43.13 -31.01
C VAL A 35 28.86 42.47 -31.58
N LEU A 36 28.56 42.68 -32.87
CA LEU A 36 27.41 42.08 -33.52
C LEU A 36 27.51 40.54 -33.57
N SER A 37 28.71 39.99 -33.76
CA SER A 37 28.95 38.54 -33.73
C SER A 37 28.75 37.94 -32.33
N VAL A 38 29.18 38.64 -31.28
CA VAL A 38 28.95 38.22 -29.88
C VAL A 38 27.45 38.24 -29.56
N LEU A 39 26.75 39.32 -29.93
CA LEU A 39 25.30 39.43 -29.74
C LEU A 39 24.53 38.35 -30.51
N ALA A 40 24.90 38.10 -31.77
CA ALA A 40 24.29 37.05 -32.59
C ALA A 40 24.51 35.66 -31.97
N THR A 41 25.72 35.40 -31.46
CA THR A 41 26.04 34.12 -30.80
C THR A 41 25.25 33.93 -29.51
N HIS A 42 25.12 34.97 -28.69
CA HIS A 42 24.31 34.95 -27.48
C HIS A 42 22.82 34.71 -27.79
N PHE A 43 22.28 35.39 -28.80
CA PHE A 43 20.90 35.20 -29.23
C PHE A 43 20.64 33.77 -29.75
N LEU A 44 21.54 33.22 -30.57
CA LEU A 44 21.44 31.83 -31.03
C LEU A 44 21.55 30.82 -29.86
N TYR A 45 22.41 31.10 -28.89
CA TYR A 45 22.52 30.29 -27.68
C TYR A 45 21.21 30.33 -26.87
N SER A 46 20.62 31.51 -26.67
CA SER A 46 19.33 31.69 -25.98
C SER A 46 18.22 30.90 -26.67
N ILE A 47 18.09 31.03 -28.01
CA ILE A 47 17.08 30.27 -28.77
C ILE A 47 17.28 28.76 -28.60
N ARG A 48 18.52 28.27 -28.69
CA ARG A 48 18.79 26.84 -28.52
C ARG A 48 18.47 26.35 -27.11
N LEU A 49 18.73 27.17 -26.09
CA LEU A 49 18.39 26.85 -24.71
C LEU A 49 16.86 26.78 -24.53
N GLU A 50 16.13 27.76 -25.05
CA GLU A 50 14.66 27.78 -25.01
C GLU A 50 14.04 26.61 -25.77
N GLN A 51 14.54 26.30 -26.97
CA GLN A 51 14.08 25.15 -27.75
C GLN A 51 14.28 23.83 -26.99
N ARG A 52 15.43 23.65 -26.32
CA ARG A 52 15.68 22.47 -25.48
C ARG A 52 14.77 22.44 -24.25
N ALA A 53 14.54 23.57 -23.61
CA ALA A 53 13.63 23.65 -22.47
C ALA A 53 12.19 23.28 -22.86
N GLN A 54 11.72 23.75 -24.02
CA GLN A 54 10.41 23.42 -24.57
C GLN A 54 10.30 21.93 -24.95
N ALA A 55 11.32 21.37 -25.60
CA ALA A 55 11.36 19.94 -25.93
C ALA A 55 11.30 19.07 -24.66
N ASN A 56 12.15 19.37 -23.67
CA ASN A 56 12.16 18.65 -22.39
C ASN A 56 10.81 18.77 -21.65
N PHE A 57 10.15 19.93 -21.72
CA PHE A 57 8.82 20.11 -21.15
C PHE A 57 7.78 19.23 -21.85
N ALA A 58 7.77 19.22 -23.19
CA ALA A 58 6.87 18.37 -23.97
C ALA A 58 7.10 16.88 -23.68
N ASP A 59 8.36 16.44 -23.62
CA ASP A 59 8.71 15.04 -23.34
C ASP A 59 8.28 14.62 -21.93
N ARG A 60 8.46 15.49 -20.92
CA ARG A 60 7.96 15.25 -19.56
C ARG A 60 6.45 15.05 -19.54
N ILE A 61 5.69 15.89 -20.24
CA ILE A 61 4.23 15.78 -20.31
C ILE A 61 3.82 14.48 -20.99
N LYS A 62 4.48 14.11 -22.09
CA LYS A 62 4.22 12.83 -22.78
C LYS A 62 4.46 11.62 -21.88
N LEU A 63 5.61 11.58 -21.20
CA LEU A 63 5.95 10.49 -20.28
C LEU A 63 5.03 10.44 -19.07
N HIS A 64 4.52 11.58 -18.62
CA HIS A 64 3.49 11.63 -17.59
C HIS A 64 2.19 10.95 -18.06
N TYR A 65 1.71 11.24 -19.28
CA TYR A 65 0.53 10.57 -19.82
C TYR A 65 0.79 9.09 -20.13
N ALA A 66 2.02 8.71 -20.49
CA ALA A 66 2.41 7.31 -20.63
C ALA A 66 2.30 6.57 -19.29
N ALA A 67 2.80 7.15 -18.19
CA ALA A 67 2.63 6.58 -16.85
C ALA A 67 1.14 6.42 -16.49
N LYS A 68 0.31 7.43 -16.77
CA LYS A 68 -1.14 7.35 -16.55
C LYS A 68 -1.80 6.25 -17.39
N ALA A 69 -1.38 6.08 -18.64
CA ALA A 69 -1.87 4.98 -19.48
C ALA A 69 -1.49 3.61 -18.88
N GLY A 70 -0.27 3.47 -18.35
CA GLY A 70 0.14 2.29 -17.61
C GLY A 70 -0.71 2.01 -16.37
N PHE A 71 -1.13 3.06 -15.65
CA PHE A 71 -1.99 2.89 -14.49
C PHE A 71 -3.37 2.34 -14.88
N GLU A 72 -3.98 2.88 -15.93
CA GLU A 72 -5.24 2.36 -16.46
C GLU A 72 -5.10 0.94 -17.01
N ARG A 73 -3.96 0.63 -17.66
CA ARG A 73 -3.64 -0.72 -18.13
C ARG A 73 -3.61 -1.73 -16.99
N ALA A 74 -3.05 -1.33 -15.85
CA ALA A 74 -2.97 -2.14 -14.65
C ALA A 74 -4.35 -2.35 -13.98
N ILE A 75 -5.23 -1.35 -13.98
CA ILE A 75 -6.64 -1.54 -13.56
C ILE A 75 -7.34 -2.57 -14.46
N VAL A 76 -7.13 -2.50 -15.77
CA VAL A 76 -7.72 -3.46 -16.72
C VAL A 76 -7.19 -4.87 -16.47
N MET A 77 -5.89 -5.00 -16.16
CA MET A 77 -5.27 -6.28 -15.80
C MET A 77 -5.92 -6.88 -14.55
N LEU A 78 -6.02 -6.11 -13.45
CA LEU A 78 -6.67 -6.56 -12.20
C LEU A 78 -8.17 -6.81 -12.33
N ARG A 79 -8.85 -6.18 -13.30
CA ARG A 79 -10.27 -6.42 -13.58
C ARG A 79 -10.49 -7.68 -14.43
N GLY A 80 -9.56 -7.97 -15.32
CA GLY A 80 -9.60 -9.16 -16.17
C GLY A 80 -9.09 -10.42 -15.48
N ASP A 81 -8.62 -10.28 -14.23
CA ASP A 81 -8.27 -11.39 -13.38
C ASP A 81 -9.53 -12.08 -12.85
N GLU A 82 -9.69 -13.35 -13.25
CA GLU A 82 -10.84 -14.20 -12.91
C GLU A 82 -10.43 -15.33 -11.94
N THR A 83 -9.16 -15.35 -11.49
CA THR A 83 -8.69 -16.40 -10.59
C THR A 83 -9.38 -16.29 -9.23
N PRO A 84 -9.55 -17.41 -8.52
CA PRO A 84 -10.20 -17.41 -7.22
C PRO A 84 -9.22 -17.14 -6.08
N TYR A 85 -8.05 -16.56 -6.31
CA TYR A 85 -7.01 -16.27 -5.32
C TYR A 85 -6.14 -15.13 -5.85
N ASP A 86 -5.32 -14.51 -5.00
CA ASP A 86 -4.33 -13.54 -5.46
C ASP A 86 -2.94 -14.02 -5.06
N SER A 87 -2.04 -14.26 -6.02
CA SER A 87 -0.72 -14.85 -5.78
C SER A 87 0.39 -14.20 -6.58
N LEU A 88 1.64 -14.36 -6.10
CA LEU A 88 2.83 -13.85 -6.79
C LEU A 88 3.14 -14.55 -8.12
N GLY A 89 2.49 -15.68 -8.41
CA GLY A 89 2.66 -16.40 -9.68
C GLY A 89 1.75 -15.90 -10.79
N GLU A 90 0.87 -14.93 -10.54
CA GLU A 90 -0.05 -14.41 -11.54
C GLU A 90 0.58 -13.32 -12.40
N ASN A 91 0.03 -13.14 -13.60
CA ASN A 91 0.49 -12.15 -14.58
C ASN A 91 0.58 -10.71 -14.04
N TRP A 92 -0.21 -10.35 -13.02
CA TRP A 92 -0.18 -9.00 -12.44
C TRP A 92 1.05 -8.77 -11.54
N ALA A 93 1.61 -9.82 -10.95
CA ALA A 93 2.67 -9.74 -9.93
C ALA A 93 4.05 -9.41 -10.52
N ASP A 94 4.34 -9.88 -11.73
CA ASP A 94 5.60 -9.61 -12.44
C ASP A 94 5.78 -8.13 -12.85
N GLY A 95 4.69 -7.37 -12.84
CA GLY A 95 4.64 -6.03 -13.39
C GLY A 95 4.69 -6.00 -14.92
N LEU A 96 4.68 -4.81 -15.48
CA LEU A 96 4.54 -4.60 -16.92
C LEU A 96 5.46 -3.48 -17.40
N GLU A 97 6.19 -3.70 -18.49
CA GLU A 97 6.89 -2.63 -19.21
C GLU A 97 6.47 -2.64 -20.67
N GLU A 98 5.78 -1.59 -21.12
CA GLU A 98 5.23 -1.48 -22.47
C GLU A 98 5.66 -0.19 -23.15
N GLN A 99 5.70 -0.23 -24.48
CA GLN A 99 5.98 0.91 -25.34
C GLN A 99 4.72 1.33 -26.09
N ILE A 100 4.36 2.61 -26.00
CA ILE A 100 3.25 3.20 -26.74
C ILE A 100 3.78 4.18 -27.79
N GLY A 101 3.11 4.23 -28.94
CA GLY A 101 3.45 5.15 -30.01
C GLY A 101 3.15 6.61 -29.61
N ASP A 102 4.09 7.52 -29.86
CA ASP A 102 3.82 8.95 -29.77
C ASP A 102 2.96 9.38 -30.97
N ALA A 103 1.67 9.61 -30.72
CA ALA A 103 0.71 10.05 -31.73
C ALA A 103 1.03 11.44 -32.33
N VAL A 104 1.89 12.22 -31.68
CA VAL A 104 2.28 13.58 -32.10
C VAL A 104 3.62 13.58 -32.85
N ALA A 105 4.53 12.67 -32.52
CA ALA A 105 5.80 12.49 -33.23
C ALA A 105 6.06 11.00 -33.50
N SER A 106 5.78 10.56 -34.73
CA SER A 106 5.76 9.16 -35.18
C SER A 106 7.09 8.39 -35.10
N VAL A 107 8.12 8.94 -34.45
CA VAL A 107 9.49 8.42 -34.43
C VAL A 107 9.92 7.95 -33.03
N ASN A 108 9.28 8.41 -31.96
CA ASN A 108 9.67 8.07 -30.60
C ASN A 108 8.60 7.19 -29.93
N ALA A 109 9.02 6.06 -29.38
CA ALA A 109 8.19 5.29 -28.46
C ALA A 109 8.24 5.93 -27.07
N LEU A 110 7.11 5.98 -26.39
CA LEU A 110 7.04 6.33 -24.97
C LEU A 110 6.99 5.03 -24.18
N THR A 111 7.90 4.85 -23.24
CA THR A 111 7.92 3.66 -22.39
C THR A 111 7.28 3.99 -21.06
N TYR A 112 6.46 3.07 -20.56
CA TYR A 112 6.01 3.10 -19.18
C TYR A 112 6.26 1.75 -18.51
N ARG A 113 6.49 1.80 -17.20
CA ARG A 113 6.60 0.61 -16.35
C ARG A 113 5.52 0.67 -15.26
N VAL A 114 4.95 -0.48 -14.95
CA VAL A 114 3.94 -0.68 -13.91
C VAL A 114 4.47 -1.74 -12.95
N ARG A 115 4.34 -1.46 -11.66
CA ARG A 115 4.46 -2.43 -10.57
C ARG A 115 3.11 -2.47 -9.84
N ILE A 116 2.63 -3.67 -9.59
CA ILE A 116 1.43 -3.91 -8.79
C ILE A 116 1.89 -4.64 -7.53
N THR A 117 1.39 -4.22 -6.38
CA THR A 117 1.73 -4.82 -5.09
C THR A 117 0.45 -5.09 -4.34
N ASP A 118 0.31 -6.32 -3.86
CA ASP A 118 -0.77 -6.71 -2.99
C ASP A 118 -0.57 -6.07 -1.60
N GLU A 119 -1.56 -5.31 -1.13
CA GLU A 119 -1.53 -4.71 0.20
C GLU A 119 -1.89 -5.72 1.30
N GLY A 120 -2.53 -6.84 0.96
CA GLY A 120 -2.71 -8.01 1.84
C GLY A 120 -1.41 -8.75 2.16
N ALA A 121 -0.32 -8.50 1.42
CA ALA A 121 1.00 -9.03 1.76
C ALA A 121 1.64 -8.33 2.98
N LYS A 122 1.05 -7.23 3.45
CA LYS A 122 1.58 -6.34 4.49
C LYS A 122 0.64 -6.25 5.68
N ILE A 123 1.20 -5.88 6.84
CA ILE A 123 0.41 -5.70 8.07
C ILE A 123 -0.25 -4.33 8.08
N ASN A 124 -1.57 -4.28 8.34
CA ASN A 124 -2.25 -3.01 8.52
C ASN A 124 -1.89 -2.38 9.86
N ILE A 125 -1.09 -1.31 9.84
CA ILE A 125 -0.65 -0.68 11.08
C ILE A 125 -1.79 0.03 11.84
N ASN A 126 -2.95 0.27 11.22
CA ASN A 126 -4.11 0.88 11.86
C ASN A 126 -5.01 -0.12 12.59
N THR A 127 -4.97 -1.40 12.25
CA THR A 127 -5.89 -2.40 12.82
C THR A 127 -5.22 -3.55 13.53
N VAL A 128 -3.91 -3.71 13.35
CA VAL A 128 -3.16 -4.79 13.98
C VAL A 128 -3.08 -4.64 15.51
N ASP A 129 -3.06 -5.74 16.24
CA ASP A 129 -2.86 -5.73 17.69
C ASP A 129 -1.44 -5.36 18.11
N VAL A 130 -1.29 -4.90 19.35
CA VAL A 130 -0.01 -4.46 19.93
C VAL A 130 1.05 -5.56 19.90
N SER A 131 0.67 -6.81 20.17
CA SER A 131 1.57 -7.97 20.15
C SER A 131 2.26 -8.16 18.80
N MET A 132 1.54 -7.94 17.71
CA MET A 132 2.09 -8.04 16.36
C MET A 132 3.02 -6.87 16.04
N ILE A 133 2.73 -5.66 16.55
CA ILE A 133 3.63 -4.50 16.43
C ILE A 133 4.94 -4.80 17.16
N GLU A 134 4.88 -5.40 18.35
CA GLU A 134 6.06 -5.82 19.11
C GLU A 134 6.86 -6.90 18.38
N GLY A 135 6.18 -7.89 17.81
CA GLY A 135 6.80 -8.91 16.96
C GLY A 135 7.52 -8.27 15.78
N LEU A 136 6.88 -7.32 15.10
CA LEU A 136 7.45 -6.62 13.95
C LEU A 136 8.70 -5.83 14.37
N LEU A 137 8.63 -5.05 15.44
CA LEU A 137 9.78 -4.30 15.95
C LEU A 137 10.95 -5.24 16.31
N THR A 138 10.64 -6.37 16.94
CA THR A 138 11.63 -7.41 17.29
C THR A 138 12.28 -7.98 16.04
N LEU A 139 11.51 -8.29 15.00
CA LEU A 139 11.99 -8.79 13.71
C LEU A 139 12.96 -7.81 13.03
N MET A 140 12.70 -6.51 13.15
CA MET A 140 13.57 -5.46 12.64
C MET A 140 14.83 -5.22 13.48
N GLY A 141 15.01 -5.98 14.57
CA GLY A 141 16.12 -5.82 15.50
C GLY A 141 16.01 -4.57 16.37
N TYR A 142 14.81 -3.99 16.51
CA TYR A 142 14.59 -2.86 17.41
C TYR A 142 14.73 -3.32 18.87
N GLN A 143 15.67 -2.71 19.57
CA GLN A 143 15.84 -2.89 21.00
C GLN A 143 15.27 -1.68 21.72
N GLN A 144 14.21 -1.89 22.48
CA GLN A 144 13.63 -0.82 23.30
C GLN A 144 14.68 -0.31 24.30
N PRO A 145 14.92 1.01 24.38
CA PRO A 145 15.84 1.56 25.36
C PRO A 145 15.34 1.28 26.78
N GLU A 146 16.24 0.85 27.67
CA GLU A 146 15.93 0.49 29.07
C GLU A 146 15.23 1.62 29.86
N ILE A 147 15.45 2.87 29.46
CA ILE A 147 14.85 4.06 30.06
C ILE A 147 13.97 4.73 29.01
N THR A 148 12.76 4.20 28.83
CA THR A 148 11.73 4.80 27.99
C THR A 148 10.43 4.86 28.77
N GLU A 149 9.76 6.01 28.75
CA GLU A 149 8.50 6.22 29.49
C GLU A 149 7.35 5.36 28.94
N GLN A 150 7.42 4.97 27.67
CA GLN A 150 6.40 4.17 26.98
C GLN A 150 7.04 3.29 25.89
N PRO A 151 6.60 2.03 25.71
CA PRO A 151 7.01 1.20 24.58
C PRO A 151 6.67 1.81 23.22
N LEU A 152 7.54 1.59 22.24
CA LEU A 152 7.30 2.09 20.87
C LEU A 152 6.06 1.46 20.24
N SER A 153 5.77 0.19 20.55
CA SER A 153 4.54 -0.50 20.13
C SER A 153 3.28 0.27 20.55
N GLN A 154 3.23 0.69 21.81
CA GLN A 154 2.13 1.48 22.36
C GLN A 154 2.09 2.89 21.79
N ALA A 155 3.23 3.54 21.58
CA ALA A 155 3.27 4.86 20.93
C ALA A 155 2.76 4.81 19.48
N ILE A 156 3.01 3.70 18.77
CA ILE A 156 2.48 3.46 17.43
C ILE A 156 0.96 3.22 17.48
N GLU A 157 0.46 2.47 18.46
CA GLU A 157 -0.98 2.27 18.62
C GLU A 157 -1.71 3.59 18.93
N GLU A 158 -1.20 4.39 19.87
CA GLU A 158 -1.79 5.68 20.25
C GLU A 158 -1.74 6.72 19.13
N GLY A 159 -0.78 6.61 18.21
CA GLY A 159 -0.67 7.50 17.05
C GLY A 159 -1.68 7.21 15.92
N ARG A 160 -2.49 6.16 16.04
CA ARG A 160 -3.53 5.82 15.06
C ARG A 160 -4.66 6.88 15.03
N PRO A 161 -5.35 7.06 13.89
CA PRO A 161 -5.11 6.43 12.60
C PRO A 161 -4.06 7.17 11.76
N TYR A 162 -3.20 6.40 11.07
CA TYR A 162 -2.23 6.90 10.10
C TYR A 162 -2.85 7.03 8.72
N ARG A 163 -2.57 8.14 8.03
CA ARG A 163 -3.06 8.38 6.66
C ARG A 163 -2.10 7.84 5.59
N THR A 164 -0.82 7.79 5.93
CA THR A 164 0.25 7.25 5.11
C THR A 164 1.23 6.52 6.00
N VAL A 165 1.93 5.51 5.47
CA VAL A 165 2.99 4.82 6.21
C VAL A 165 4.08 5.80 6.68
N ARG A 166 4.31 6.87 5.94
CA ARG A 166 5.27 7.93 6.32
C ARG A 166 4.84 8.75 7.53
N ASP A 167 3.57 8.70 7.93
CA ASP A 167 3.13 9.37 9.16
C ASP A 167 3.74 8.71 10.41
N LEU A 168 4.18 7.45 10.31
CA LEU A 168 4.96 6.77 11.36
C LEU A 168 6.26 7.52 11.71
N ALA A 169 6.83 8.29 10.77
CA ALA A 169 8.00 9.14 11.05
C ALA A 169 7.75 10.20 12.14
N ARG A 170 6.48 10.52 12.43
CA ARG A 170 6.10 11.48 13.47
C ARG A 170 5.98 10.85 14.85
N VAL A 171 5.89 9.52 14.93
CA VAL A 171 5.75 8.80 16.19
C VAL A 171 7.07 8.90 16.97
N PRO A 172 7.05 9.36 18.23
CA PRO A 172 8.24 9.39 19.06
C PRO A 172 8.89 8.00 19.15
N GLY A 173 10.17 7.90 18.81
CA GLY A 173 10.93 6.64 18.83
C GLY A 173 11.07 5.93 17.47
N VAL A 174 10.28 6.31 16.45
CA VAL A 174 10.49 5.80 15.08
C VAL A 174 11.69 6.50 14.45
N THR A 175 12.74 5.73 14.16
CA THR A 175 13.95 6.25 13.49
C THR A 175 13.84 6.13 11.97
N PRO A 176 14.59 6.94 11.20
CA PRO A 176 14.67 6.77 9.74
C PRO A 176 15.13 5.38 9.32
N ASP A 177 16.04 4.77 10.08
CA ASP A 177 16.54 3.41 9.81
C ASP A 177 15.46 2.35 10.04
N LEU A 178 14.62 2.52 11.07
CA LEU A 178 13.46 1.66 11.28
C LEU A 178 12.40 1.87 10.18
N LEU A 179 12.20 3.11 9.74
CA LEU A 179 11.18 3.41 8.74
C LEU A 179 11.56 2.96 7.32
N TYR A 180 12.79 3.24 6.90
CA TYR A 180 13.27 3.06 5.53
C TYR A 180 14.25 1.89 5.36
N GLY A 181 14.63 1.23 6.46
CA GLY A 181 15.72 0.26 6.49
C GLY A 181 17.08 0.94 6.64
N ALA A 182 18.06 0.20 7.19
CA ALA A 182 19.43 0.68 7.27
C ALA A 182 20.04 0.74 5.87
N ALA A 183 20.41 1.93 5.40
CA ALA A 183 21.14 2.08 4.15
C ALA A 183 22.48 1.32 4.27
N GLY A 184 22.68 0.29 3.44
CA GLY A 184 24.00 -0.31 3.26
C GLY A 184 25.03 0.78 2.91
N PRO A 185 26.32 0.61 3.26
CA PRO A 185 27.31 1.65 3.02
C PRO A 185 27.29 2.08 1.56
N SER A 186 27.11 3.39 1.33
CA SER A 186 27.09 3.96 -0.01
C SER A 186 28.38 3.61 -0.76
N ALA A 187 28.27 3.26 -2.04
CA ALA A 187 29.37 2.86 -2.91
C ALA A 187 30.56 3.87 -2.99
N THR A 188 30.39 5.07 -2.44
CA THR A 188 31.44 6.09 -2.31
C THR A 188 32.42 5.86 -1.15
N GLU A 189 32.09 5.05 -0.13
CA GLU A 189 33.01 4.76 0.99
C GLU A 189 33.96 3.58 0.71
N ALA A 190 33.63 2.73 -0.27
CA ALA A 190 34.44 1.58 -0.67
C ALA A 190 35.70 1.96 -1.50
N VAL A 191 35.80 3.19 -2.00
CA VAL A 191 36.93 3.61 -2.85
C VAL A 191 38.18 4.00 -2.02
N GLY A 192 38.03 4.21 -0.70
CA GLY A 192 39.13 4.68 0.16
C GLY A 192 40.01 3.59 0.79
N SER A 193 39.54 2.34 0.82
CA SER A 193 40.21 1.26 1.56
C SER A 193 40.49 0.11 0.63
N GLY A 194 41.71 0.05 0.09
CA GLY A 194 42.19 -0.98 -0.82
C GLY A 194 42.32 -2.36 -0.17
N ILE A 195 41.20 -2.94 0.26
CA ILE A 195 41.08 -4.31 0.75
C ILE A 195 40.27 -5.08 -0.29
N ALA A 196 40.85 -6.20 -0.72
CA ALA A 196 40.39 -7.04 -1.81
C ALA A 196 38.92 -7.44 -1.67
N ALA A 197 38.21 -7.32 -2.80
CA ALA A 197 36.84 -7.78 -3.00
C ALA A 197 36.80 -9.32 -3.10
N GLU A 198 36.90 -10.02 -1.98
CA GLU A 198 36.64 -11.46 -1.88
C GLU A 198 35.97 -11.77 -0.54
N ALA A 199 34.73 -11.26 -0.36
CA ALA A 199 33.71 -11.78 0.55
C ALA A 199 32.44 -10.90 0.45
N ALA A 200 31.88 -10.76 -0.75
CA ALA A 200 30.52 -10.22 -0.89
C ALA A 200 29.52 -11.35 -0.57
N GLY A 201 29.43 -11.73 0.70
CA GLY A 201 28.18 -12.29 1.20
C GLY A 201 27.14 -11.17 1.08
N THR A 202 26.01 -11.46 0.44
CA THR A 202 24.83 -10.61 0.39
C THR A 202 24.44 -10.24 1.83
N GLN A 203 24.90 -9.08 2.32
CA GLN A 203 24.32 -8.46 3.50
C GLN A 203 22.91 -8.03 3.10
N GLN A 204 21.96 -8.91 3.36
CA GLN A 204 20.53 -8.69 3.17
C GLN A 204 20.17 -7.44 3.99
N SER A 205 19.85 -6.34 3.32
CA SER A 205 19.43 -5.12 4.02
C SER A 205 18.17 -5.46 4.80
N VAL A 206 18.17 -5.21 6.10
CA VAL A 206 16.98 -5.39 6.93
C VAL A 206 15.86 -4.51 6.32
N PRO A 207 14.72 -5.09 5.91
CA PRO A 207 13.63 -4.32 5.29
C PRO A 207 13.11 -3.26 6.26
N GLY A 208 12.68 -2.11 5.72
CA GLY A 208 12.10 -1.04 6.52
C GLY A 208 10.62 -1.30 6.83
N LEU A 209 10.06 -0.54 7.78
CA LEU A 209 8.61 -0.57 8.05
C LEU A 209 7.81 -0.32 6.77
N VAL A 210 8.30 0.56 5.88
CA VAL A 210 7.65 0.88 4.60
C VAL A 210 7.43 -0.35 3.69
N ASP A 211 8.27 -1.38 3.84
CA ASP A 211 8.18 -2.60 3.04
C ASP A 211 7.21 -3.63 3.66
N LEU A 212 7.03 -3.58 4.98
CA LEU A 212 6.30 -4.59 5.77
C LEU A 212 4.89 -4.15 6.21
N VAL A 213 4.63 -2.84 6.28
CA VAL A 213 3.36 -2.31 6.78
C VAL A 213 2.60 -1.52 5.73
N THR A 214 1.29 -1.51 5.90
CA THR A 214 0.36 -0.73 5.11
C THR A 214 -0.61 0.04 5.99
N VAL A 215 -1.20 1.09 5.42
CA VAL A 215 -2.39 1.77 5.97
C VAL A 215 -3.61 1.54 5.07
N TYR A 216 -3.47 0.71 4.03
CA TYR A 216 -4.39 0.53 2.92
C TYR A 216 -4.74 -0.95 2.65
N SER A 217 -4.70 -1.85 3.65
CA SER A 217 -5.34 -3.16 3.51
C SER A 217 -6.76 -3.09 4.06
N ILE A 218 -7.73 -3.20 3.16
CA ILE A 218 -9.16 -3.18 3.48
C ILE A 218 -9.70 -4.55 3.11
N ASP A 219 -10.25 -5.27 4.08
CA ASP A 219 -11.07 -6.45 3.85
C ASP A 219 -12.49 -6.21 4.36
N LYS A 220 -13.50 -6.57 3.57
CA LYS A 220 -14.89 -6.46 4.00
C LYS A 220 -15.29 -7.69 4.81
N ASN A 221 -16.23 -7.53 5.74
CA ASN A 221 -17.01 -8.65 6.30
C ASN A 221 -18.07 -9.12 5.28
N THR A 222 -17.63 -9.39 4.04
CA THR A 222 -18.45 -9.87 2.93
C THR A 222 -17.84 -11.13 2.34
N ASP A 223 -18.66 -11.90 1.62
CA ASP A 223 -18.24 -13.10 0.91
C ASP A 223 -17.49 -12.80 -0.39
N ALA A 224 -16.98 -13.87 -1.02
CA ALA A 224 -16.30 -13.84 -2.32
C ALA A 224 -17.13 -13.23 -3.48
N ASN A 225 -18.43 -13.00 -3.28
CA ASN A 225 -19.35 -12.42 -4.25
C ASN A 225 -19.79 -11.00 -3.85
N GLY A 226 -19.30 -10.46 -2.74
CA GLY A 226 -19.64 -9.12 -2.24
C GLY A 226 -20.90 -9.02 -1.39
N ASN A 227 -21.51 -10.14 -0.97
CA ASN A 227 -22.66 -10.14 -0.04
C ASN A 227 -22.19 -10.09 1.42
N PRO A 228 -22.94 -9.48 2.35
CA PRO A 228 -22.65 -9.55 3.78
C PRO A 228 -22.50 -11.00 4.25
N ARG A 229 -21.47 -11.30 5.05
CA ARG A 229 -21.31 -12.64 5.63
C ARG A 229 -22.48 -12.92 6.58
N VAL A 230 -23.05 -14.11 6.47
CA VAL A 230 -24.17 -14.58 7.30
C VAL A 230 -23.67 -14.83 8.72
N ASN A 231 -24.21 -14.11 9.71
CA ASN A 231 -23.86 -14.37 11.09
C ASN A 231 -24.37 -15.75 11.53
N ILE A 232 -23.49 -16.68 11.89
CA ILE A 232 -23.89 -18.06 12.19
C ILE A 232 -24.64 -18.23 13.52
N ASN A 233 -24.39 -17.32 14.48
CA ASN A 233 -25.06 -17.30 15.78
C ASN A 233 -26.50 -16.77 15.68
N ASN A 234 -26.78 -15.84 14.76
CA ASN A 234 -28.06 -15.13 14.67
C ASN A 234 -28.90 -15.53 13.45
N ALA A 235 -28.29 -16.08 12.40
CA ALA A 235 -28.98 -16.41 11.15
C ALA A 235 -30.19 -17.31 11.35
N ASP A 236 -31.29 -17.08 10.65
CA ASP A 236 -32.42 -18.01 10.64
C ASP A 236 -32.18 -19.18 9.66
N GLY A 237 -33.09 -20.16 9.65
CA GLY A 237 -33.00 -21.30 8.74
C GLY A 237 -33.01 -20.91 7.25
N GLN A 238 -33.55 -19.75 6.88
CA GLN A 238 -33.53 -19.25 5.50
C GLN A 238 -32.18 -18.61 5.15
N GLN A 239 -31.59 -17.83 6.05
CA GLN A 239 -30.26 -17.21 5.92
C GLN A 239 -29.16 -18.29 5.86
N LEU A 240 -29.25 -19.34 6.67
CA LEU A 240 -28.37 -20.53 6.55
C LEU A 240 -28.51 -21.26 5.21
N THR A 241 -29.63 -21.07 4.51
CA THR A 241 -29.86 -21.63 3.17
C THR A 241 -29.25 -20.74 2.08
N GLN A 242 -28.83 -19.51 2.37
CA GLN A 242 -28.15 -18.62 1.43
C GLN A 242 -26.66 -18.92 1.33
N ILE A 243 -26.10 -19.58 2.35
CA ILE A 243 -24.74 -20.11 2.33
C ILE A 243 -24.66 -21.23 1.27
N ARG A 244 -23.82 -21.03 0.26
CA ARG A 244 -23.71 -21.85 -0.96
C ARG A 244 -22.25 -22.21 -1.19
N GLY A 245 -21.98 -23.48 -1.47
CA GLY A 245 -20.62 -23.93 -1.80
C GLY A 245 -20.29 -23.61 -3.25
N ASN A 246 -19.09 -24.02 -3.67
CA ASN A 246 -18.64 -23.91 -5.06
C ASN A 246 -19.72 -24.42 -6.04
N ASN A 247 -19.92 -23.70 -7.15
CA ASN A 247 -20.95 -23.98 -8.17
C ASN A 247 -22.41 -23.90 -7.64
N ASN A 248 -22.67 -23.07 -6.63
CA ASN A 248 -24.01 -22.78 -6.10
C ASN A 248 -24.72 -24.00 -5.48
N GLN A 249 -23.94 -24.96 -4.94
CA GLN A 249 -24.48 -26.15 -4.28
C GLN A 249 -24.94 -25.84 -2.84
N LEU A 250 -25.98 -26.54 -2.38
CA LEU A 250 -26.45 -26.49 -0.99
C LEU A 250 -25.37 -27.09 -0.08
N VAL A 251 -24.92 -26.31 0.91
CA VAL A 251 -23.87 -26.77 1.84
C VAL A 251 -24.43 -27.53 3.02
N PHE A 252 -25.56 -27.07 3.57
CA PHE A 252 -26.20 -27.70 4.73
C PHE A 252 -27.51 -28.39 4.35
N SER A 253 -27.65 -29.65 4.75
CA SER A 253 -28.94 -30.34 4.81
C SER A 253 -29.84 -29.74 5.90
N GLN A 254 -31.14 -30.05 5.87
CA GLN A 254 -32.06 -29.55 6.89
C GLN A 254 -31.68 -30.00 8.31
N GLY A 255 -31.18 -31.23 8.48
CA GLY A 255 -30.74 -31.75 9.78
C GLY A 255 -29.44 -31.11 10.28
N GLU A 256 -28.51 -30.75 9.38
CA GLU A 256 -27.26 -30.05 9.73
C GLU A 256 -27.53 -28.61 10.14
N LYS A 257 -28.50 -27.93 9.50
CA LYS A 257 -28.95 -26.60 9.94
C LYS A 257 -29.53 -26.64 11.34
N ASP A 258 -30.39 -27.62 11.63
CA ASP A 258 -31.01 -27.75 12.94
C ASP A 258 -29.98 -28.07 14.04
N ALA A 259 -28.92 -28.82 13.71
CA ALA A 259 -27.81 -29.10 14.61
C ALA A 259 -26.93 -27.86 14.86
N LEU A 260 -26.61 -27.09 13.81
CA LEU A 260 -25.92 -25.81 13.94
C LEU A 260 -26.70 -24.80 14.77
N VAL A 261 -28.03 -24.74 14.60
CA VAL A 261 -28.92 -23.87 15.40
C VAL A 261 -28.90 -24.27 16.88
N GLN A 262 -28.81 -25.56 17.18
CA GLN A 262 -28.78 -26.07 18.55
C GLN A 262 -27.43 -25.90 19.25
N GLN A 263 -26.34 -25.74 18.50
CA GLN A 263 -24.97 -25.59 19.01
C GLN A 263 -24.47 -24.14 18.96
N ARG A 264 -25.37 -23.16 18.78
CA ARG A 264 -25.04 -21.72 18.78
C ARG A 264 -24.41 -21.28 20.10
N GLU A 265 -23.69 -20.16 20.05
CA GLU A 265 -22.63 -19.71 20.98
C GLU A 265 -21.23 -20.10 20.49
N PHE A 266 -20.98 -19.88 19.19
CA PHE A 266 -19.62 -19.92 18.67
C PHE A 266 -18.94 -18.59 19.04
N ASP A 267 -17.76 -18.64 19.65
CA ASP A 267 -16.98 -17.45 20.03
C ASP A 267 -16.10 -17.00 18.85
N SER A 268 -15.72 -17.94 17.99
CA SER A 268 -14.83 -17.75 16.85
C SER A 268 -15.31 -18.55 15.63
N ILE A 269 -14.89 -18.14 14.42
CA ILE A 269 -15.14 -18.93 13.20
C ILE A 269 -14.52 -20.32 13.35
N SER A 270 -13.41 -20.42 14.08
CA SER A 270 -12.72 -21.69 14.36
C SER A 270 -13.55 -22.69 15.16
N ASP A 271 -14.51 -22.26 15.99
CA ASP A 271 -15.36 -23.18 16.78
C ASP A 271 -16.33 -23.99 15.92
N LEU A 272 -16.56 -23.54 14.68
CA LEU A 272 -17.37 -24.27 13.71
C LEU A 272 -16.68 -25.53 13.21
N ILE A 273 -15.36 -25.65 13.34
CA ILE A 273 -14.62 -26.88 12.99
C ILE A 273 -15.02 -28.03 13.94
N ASP A 274 -15.37 -27.70 15.18
CA ASP A 274 -15.81 -28.66 16.20
C ASP A 274 -17.34 -28.88 16.20
N ALA A 275 -18.08 -28.16 15.33
CA ALA A 275 -19.51 -28.35 15.18
C ALA A 275 -19.83 -29.68 14.50
N THR A 276 -20.74 -30.46 15.09
CA THR A 276 -21.04 -31.84 14.64
C THR A 276 -21.54 -31.90 13.18
N ALA A 277 -22.03 -30.78 12.66
CA ALA A 277 -22.65 -30.63 11.34
C ALA A 277 -21.75 -29.98 10.28
N VAL A 278 -20.50 -29.65 10.61
CA VAL A 278 -19.58 -28.96 9.71
C VAL A 278 -18.40 -29.88 9.42
N THR A 279 -18.38 -30.45 8.20
CA THR A 279 -17.17 -31.14 7.73
C THR A 279 -16.11 -30.12 7.34
N GLU A 280 -14.84 -30.51 7.31
CA GLU A 280 -13.74 -29.66 6.83
C GLU A 280 -14.03 -29.08 5.45
N GLN A 281 -14.50 -29.92 4.51
CA GLN A 281 -14.89 -29.46 3.17
C GLN A 281 -16.06 -28.45 3.20
N VAL A 282 -17.03 -28.63 4.11
CA VAL A 282 -18.12 -27.68 4.30
C VAL A 282 -17.59 -26.38 4.89
N PHE A 283 -16.79 -26.43 5.95
CA PHE A 283 -16.13 -25.28 6.58
C PHE A 283 -15.40 -24.40 5.57
N ASN A 284 -14.65 -25.01 4.67
CA ASN A 284 -13.86 -24.31 3.65
C ASN A 284 -14.71 -23.51 2.66
N ASN A 285 -15.87 -24.07 2.29
CA ASN A 285 -16.80 -23.44 1.35
C ASN A 285 -17.59 -22.27 1.98
N ILE A 286 -17.75 -22.27 3.31
CA ILE A 286 -18.66 -21.35 4.00
C ILE A 286 -17.93 -20.29 4.80
N ARG A 287 -16.66 -20.50 5.18
CA ARG A 287 -15.89 -19.59 6.02
C ARG A 287 -15.89 -18.16 5.48
N GLU A 288 -15.83 -18.00 4.17
CA GLU A 288 -15.87 -16.69 3.53
C GLU A 288 -17.26 -16.07 3.51
N GLN A 289 -18.31 -16.88 3.66
CA GLN A 289 -19.71 -16.49 3.63
C GLN A 289 -20.34 -16.32 5.01
N ILE A 290 -19.59 -16.59 6.08
CA ILE A 290 -20.11 -16.56 7.45
C ILE A 290 -19.26 -15.70 8.36
N SER A 291 -19.92 -15.08 9.33
CA SER A 291 -19.29 -14.34 10.41
C SER A 291 -19.77 -14.90 11.73
N VAL A 292 -18.93 -14.86 12.75
CA VAL A 292 -19.33 -15.18 14.12
C VAL A 292 -19.58 -13.91 14.92
N GLU A 293 -19.04 -12.78 14.43
CA GLU A 293 -19.32 -11.44 14.92
C GLU A 293 -20.75 -11.03 14.57
N SER A 294 -21.50 -10.62 15.60
CA SER A 294 -22.89 -10.18 15.56
C SER A 294 -23.09 -8.98 14.65
N ASN A 295 -23.18 -9.24 13.35
CA ASN A 295 -23.67 -8.31 12.34
C ASN A 295 -25.02 -8.80 11.86
N GLU A 296 -26.06 -8.41 12.57
CA GLU A 296 -27.32 -7.99 11.96
C GLU A 296 -28.13 -7.16 12.98
N GLU A 297 -28.53 -5.99 12.50
CA GLU A 297 -29.40 -4.99 13.12
C GLU A 297 -28.80 -4.22 14.31
N GLU A 298 -28.46 -2.96 14.00
CA GLU A 298 -28.25 -1.84 14.92
C GLU A 298 -29.38 -1.77 15.97
N GLU A 299 -29.35 -2.55 17.07
CA GLU A 299 -30.07 -2.14 18.28
C GLU A 299 -29.61 -2.69 19.65
N ASN A 300 -28.62 -3.59 19.77
CA ASN A 300 -28.16 -4.04 21.11
C ASN A 300 -26.75 -3.66 21.52
N ILE A 301 -25.89 -3.18 20.62
CA ILE A 301 -24.56 -2.67 21.00
C ILE A 301 -24.63 -1.15 21.06
N VAL A 302 -24.42 -0.61 22.25
CA VAL A 302 -24.51 0.81 22.52
C VAL A 302 -23.13 1.43 22.35
N ASN A 303 -22.98 2.32 21.36
CA ASN A 303 -21.74 3.08 21.21
C ASN A 303 -21.62 4.13 22.32
N ILE A 304 -20.70 3.92 23.26
CA ILE A 304 -20.52 4.78 24.44
C ILE A 304 -20.02 6.19 24.11
N ASN A 305 -19.50 6.42 22.89
CA ASN A 305 -19.06 7.73 22.42
C ASN A 305 -20.19 8.58 21.85
N THR A 306 -21.24 7.95 21.31
CA THR A 306 -22.30 8.64 20.55
C THR A 306 -23.70 8.47 21.15
N ALA A 307 -23.93 7.44 21.96
CA ALA A 307 -25.22 7.17 22.59
C ALA A 307 -25.69 8.29 23.51
N ASP A 308 -26.98 8.60 23.51
CA ASP A 308 -27.59 9.52 24.47
C ASP A 308 -27.88 8.84 25.81
N ALA A 309 -28.30 9.61 26.82
CA ALA A 309 -28.51 9.10 28.18
C ALA A 309 -29.56 7.97 28.21
N GLY A 310 -30.68 8.16 27.50
CA GLY A 310 -31.75 7.16 27.42
C GLY A 310 -31.30 5.87 26.75
N ARG A 311 -30.35 5.94 25.80
CA ARG A 311 -29.75 4.79 25.15
C ARG A 311 -28.69 4.08 26.00
N LEU A 312 -28.00 4.80 26.88
CA LEU A 312 -27.08 4.18 27.85
C LEU A 312 -27.86 3.48 28.98
N GLU A 313 -29.01 4.02 29.37
CA GLU A 313 -29.93 3.43 30.36
C GLU A 313 -30.58 2.12 29.91
N THR A 314 -30.47 1.73 28.63
CA THR A 314 -30.94 0.41 28.17
C THR A 314 -29.96 -0.71 28.50
N LEU A 315 -28.74 -0.39 28.94
CA LEU A 315 -27.72 -1.35 29.33
C LEU A 315 -27.98 -1.86 30.75
N ASP A 316 -27.87 -3.19 30.95
CA ASP A 316 -28.16 -3.81 32.24
C ASP A 316 -27.21 -3.27 33.34
N GLY A 317 -27.76 -2.77 34.44
CA GLY A 317 -26.97 -2.16 35.51
C GLY A 317 -26.52 -0.71 35.30
N ILE A 318 -26.90 -0.04 34.20
CA ILE A 318 -26.68 1.42 34.02
C ILE A 318 -27.95 2.20 34.35
N ASP A 319 -27.88 3.04 35.38
CA ASP A 319 -28.94 4.00 35.71
C ASP A 319 -28.65 5.41 35.13
N GLU A 320 -29.64 6.32 35.22
CA GLU A 320 -29.54 7.72 34.78
C GLU A 320 -28.27 8.41 35.34
N GLY A 321 -27.89 8.09 36.58
CA GLY A 321 -26.71 8.69 37.24
C GLY A 321 -25.38 8.19 36.70
N ILE A 322 -25.31 6.94 36.23
CA ILE A 322 -24.13 6.37 35.57
C ILE A 322 -24.08 6.83 34.11
N ALA A 323 -25.20 6.84 33.39
CA ALA A 323 -25.30 7.32 32.01
C ALA A 323 -24.83 8.78 31.87
N ASP A 324 -25.28 9.67 32.76
CA ASP A 324 -24.85 11.07 32.79
C ASP A 324 -23.34 11.20 33.01
N ARG A 325 -22.74 10.32 33.82
CA ARG A 325 -21.29 10.35 34.08
C ARG A 325 -20.47 9.84 32.91
N ILE A 326 -20.96 8.86 32.18
CA ILE A 326 -20.33 8.40 30.94
C ILE A 326 -20.31 9.57 29.94
N ILE A 327 -21.42 10.30 29.84
CA ILE A 327 -21.55 11.48 28.98
C ILE A 327 -20.64 12.63 29.46
N ASP A 328 -20.62 12.92 30.76
CA ASP A 328 -19.76 13.96 31.33
C ASP A 328 -18.27 13.62 31.18
N HIS A 329 -17.91 12.34 31.35
CA HIS A 329 -16.55 11.88 31.14
C HIS A 329 -16.15 12.09 29.68
N ARG A 330 -16.92 11.62 28.69
CA ARG A 330 -16.56 11.82 27.28
C ARG A 330 -16.57 13.29 26.85
N ASN A 331 -17.43 14.12 27.44
CA ASN A 331 -17.47 15.55 27.15
C ASN A 331 -16.31 16.34 27.78
N SER A 332 -15.76 15.86 28.90
CA SER A 332 -14.70 16.56 29.64
C SER A 332 -13.29 16.00 29.41
N GLN A 333 -13.17 14.69 29.17
CA GLN A 333 -11.91 13.97 28.93
C GLN A 333 -11.71 13.56 27.46
N GLY A 334 -12.77 13.61 26.64
CA GLY A 334 -12.76 13.17 25.24
C GLY A 334 -13.38 11.78 25.06
N ASN A 335 -13.63 11.39 23.81
CA ASN A 335 -14.23 10.10 23.47
C ASN A 335 -13.41 8.91 24.02
N PHE A 336 -14.10 7.88 24.50
CA PHE A 336 -13.55 6.59 24.88
C PHE A 336 -12.91 5.91 23.67
N GLN A 337 -11.65 5.53 23.78
CA GLN A 337 -10.89 4.87 22.72
C GLN A 337 -11.12 3.36 22.71
N ASN A 338 -11.29 2.77 23.90
CA ASN A 338 -11.62 1.37 24.10
C ASN A 338 -12.70 1.23 25.19
N VAL A 339 -13.35 0.07 25.24
CA VAL A 339 -14.44 -0.20 26.19
C VAL A 339 -13.95 -0.27 27.64
N ASP A 340 -12.69 -0.64 27.91
CA ASP A 340 -12.13 -0.77 29.26
C ASP A 340 -12.01 0.58 29.99
N GLN A 341 -11.85 1.68 29.27
CA GLN A 341 -11.87 3.05 29.82
C GLN A 341 -13.18 3.40 30.53
N LEU A 342 -14.26 2.66 30.31
CA LEU A 342 -15.50 2.83 31.05
C LEU A 342 -15.30 2.58 32.56
N LYS A 343 -14.32 1.78 32.98
CA LYS A 343 -13.95 1.57 34.40
C LYS A 343 -13.41 2.83 35.08
N GLU A 344 -12.90 3.79 34.30
CA GLU A 344 -12.42 5.08 34.81
C GLU A 344 -13.59 6.03 35.14
N VAL A 345 -14.79 5.73 34.64
CA VAL A 345 -16.01 6.45 34.99
C VAL A 345 -16.40 6.10 36.42
N LYS A 346 -16.30 7.10 37.29
CA LYS A 346 -16.57 6.98 38.73
C LYS A 346 -17.97 6.40 38.99
N LEU A 347 -18.05 5.26 39.69
CA LEU A 347 -19.25 4.48 40.10
C LEU A 347 -19.66 3.32 39.18
N ILE A 348 -18.87 2.95 38.18
CA ILE A 348 -19.06 1.65 37.51
C ILE A 348 -18.29 0.58 38.31
N THR A 349 -18.99 -0.44 38.78
CA THR A 349 -18.36 -1.60 39.43
C THR A 349 -17.89 -2.62 38.40
N GLU A 350 -16.94 -3.49 38.79
CA GLU A 350 -16.43 -4.54 37.89
C GLU A 350 -17.53 -5.55 37.49
N GLU A 351 -18.52 -5.76 38.35
CA GLU A 351 -19.67 -6.63 38.10
C GLU A 351 -20.63 -6.01 37.06
N GLU A 352 -20.94 -4.71 37.20
CA GLU A 352 -21.73 -3.96 36.22
C GLU A 352 -20.99 -3.89 34.87
N PHE A 353 -19.69 -3.57 34.88
CA PHE A 353 -18.85 -3.56 33.68
C PHE A 353 -18.87 -4.90 32.95
N SER A 354 -18.69 -6.01 33.67
CA SER A 354 -18.69 -7.36 33.08
C SER A 354 -20.04 -7.76 32.48
N SER A 355 -21.14 -7.21 32.98
CA SER A 355 -22.50 -7.50 32.45
C SER A 355 -22.84 -6.72 31.17
N ILE A 356 -22.14 -5.61 30.92
CA ILE A 356 -22.40 -4.70 29.79
C ILE A 356 -21.30 -4.71 28.73
N VAL A 357 -20.12 -5.27 29.01
CA VAL A 357 -18.95 -5.19 28.12
C VAL A 357 -19.24 -5.75 26.72
N ASP A 358 -20.08 -6.77 26.63
CA ASP A 358 -20.51 -7.40 25.38
C ASP A 358 -21.63 -6.61 24.65
N GLN A 359 -22.19 -5.59 25.31
CA GLN A 359 -23.29 -4.76 24.81
C GLN A 359 -22.83 -3.32 24.48
N ILE A 360 -21.52 -3.04 24.52
CA ILE A 360 -20.97 -1.70 24.29
C ILE A 360 -19.83 -1.71 23.26
N THR A 361 -19.69 -0.63 22.50
CA THR A 361 -18.58 -0.43 21.53
C THR A 361 -18.08 1.00 21.56
N THR A 362 -16.86 1.23 21.08
CA THR A 362 -16.32 2.57 20.81
C THR A 362 -16.30 2.91 19.31
N LYS A 363 -16.64 1.97 18.43
CA LYS A 363 -16.55 2.07 16.96
C LYS A 363 -17.83 1.56 16.27
N ASP A 364 -18.19 2.17 15.14
CA ASP A 364 -19.43 1.90 14.37
C ASP A 364 -19.17 1.23 12.99
N GLU A 365 -18.17 0.35 12.82
CA GLU A 365 -17.67 0.00 11.47
C GLU A 365 -17.97 -1.43 10.95
N ALA A 366 -18.37 -1.51 9.66
CA ALA A 366 -18.80 -2.70 8.90
C ALA A 366 -17.68 -3.43 8.10
N VAL A 367 -16.42 -3.26 8.48
CA VAL A 367 -15.22 -3.69 7.72
C VAL A 367 -14.23 -4.35 8.69
N VAL A 368 -13.76 -5.57 8.39
CA VAL A 368 -12.76 -6.29 9.20
C VAL A 368 -11.42 -6.16 8.50
N SER A 369 -10.52 -5.35 9.03
CA SER A 369 -9.20 -5.11 8.43
C SER A 369 -8.11 -5.85 9.18
N GLY A 370 -7.18 -6.48 8.45
CA GLY A 370 -5.98 -7.09 9.03
C GLY A 370 -5.63 -8.49 8.53
N PHE A 371 -6.36 -9.06 7.57
CA PHE A 371 -6.00 -10.36 7.03
C PHE A 371 -4.72 -10.29 6.19
N ILE A 372 -3.88 -11.29 6.36
CA ILE A 372 -2.60 -11.46 5.67
C ILE A 372 -2.81 -12.47 4.54
N ASN A 373 -2.55 -12.06 3.30
CA ASN A 373 -2.65 -12.95 2.16
C ASN A 373 -1.47 -13.94 2.13
N ILE A 374 -1.73 -15.22 2.39
CA ILE A 374 -0.71 -16.28 2.45
C ILE A 374 -0.03 -16.57 1.12
N ASN A 375 -0.63 -16.15 0.00
CA ASN A 375 -0.07 -16.35 -1.34
C ASN A 375 0.92 -15.23 -1.74
N THR A 376 0.91 -14.10 -1.04
CA THR A 376 1.73 -12.92 -1.37
C THR A 376 2.59 -12.44 -0.20
N ALA A 377 2.22 -12.74 1.04
CA ALA A 377 2.95 -12.34 2.24
C ALA A 377 4.39 -12.88 2.23
N PRO A 378 5.39 -12.06 2.60
CA PRO A 378 6.76 -12.51 2.72
C PRO A 378 6.97 -13.33 4.01
N GLN A 379 8.10 -14.03 4.11
CA GLN A 379 8.40 -14.93 5.23
C GLN A 379 8.37 -14.19 6.57
N GLU A 380 8.88 -12.97 6.58
CA GLU A 380 8.91 -12.04 7.70
C GLU A 380 7.52 -11.83 8.29
N ILE A 381 6.52 -11.65 7.43
CA ILE A 381 5.14 -11.36 7.85
C ILE A 381 4.44 -12.63 8.33
N LEU A 382 4.68 -13.76 7.66
CA LEU A 382 4.12 -15.05 8.08
C LEU A 382 4.62 -15.51 9.45
N GLN A 383 5.89 -15.22 9.78
CA GLN A 383 6.48 -15.55 11.09
C GLN A 383 5.90 -14.75 12.26
N LEU A 384 5.24 -13.63 11.98
CA LEU A 384 4.64 -12.80 13.02
C LEU A 384 3.28 -13.36 13.48
N LEU A 385 2.66 -14.24 12.69
CA LEU A 385 1.41 -14.89 13.04
C LEU A 385 1.57 -15.79 14.29
N PRO A 386 0.54 -15.88 15.15
CA PRO A 386 0.58 -16.73 16.33
C PRO A 386 0.88 -18.19 15.99
N GLY A 387 1.81 -18.81 16.72
CA GLY A 387 2.18 -20.21 16.50
C GLY A 387 3.00 -20.48 15.23
N MET A 388 3.37 -19.45 14.47
CA MET A 388 4.22 -19.56 13.28
C MET A 388 5.69 -19.33 13.62
N ASP A 389 6.55 -20.25 13.18
CA ASP A 389 7.99 -20.11 13.24
C ASP A 389 8.59 -19.98 11.82
N ALA A 390 9.91 -19.79 11.74
CA ALA A 390 10.61 -19.65 10.47
C ALA A 390 10.46 -20.87 9.55
N ASP A 391 10.37 -22.07 10.13
CA ASP A 391 10.27 -23.33 9.40
C ASP A 391 8.85 -23.50 8.81
N LYS A 392 7.80 -23.25 9.61
CA LYS A 392 6.40 -23.25 9.15
C LYS A 392 6.16 -22.18 8.09
N ALA A 393 6.65 -20.97 8.29
CA ALA A 393 6.55 -19.89 7.30
C ALA A 393 7.29 -20.26 6.00
N GLY A 394 8.48 -20.84 6.12
CA GLY A 394 9.25 -21.37 5.00
C GLY A 394 8.52 -22.51 4.25
N ALA A 395 7.80 -23.36 4.98
CA ALA A 395 6.99 -24.44 4.39
C ALA A 395 5.81 -23.90 3.57
N ILE A 396 5.12 -22.85 4.04
CA ILE A 396 4.07 -22.16 3.27
C ILE A 396 4.63 -21.62 1.95
N ILE A 397 5.77 -20.91 2.01
CA ILE A 397 6.42 -20.32 0.84
C ILE A 397 6.88 -21.41 -0.14
N SER A 398 7.55 -22.44 0.37
CA SER A 398 8.03 -23.56 -0.44
C SER A 398 6.86 -24.26 -1.14
N ARG A 399 5.75 -24.45 -0.44
CA ARG A 399 4.54 -25.06 -0.99
C ARG A 399 3.87 -24.20 -2.05
N ARG A 400 3.78 -22.88 -1.88
CA ARG A 400 3.15 -22.01 -2.89
C ARG A 400 4.03 -21.77 -4.14
N GLU A 401 5.35 -21.88 -4.00
CA GLU A 401 6.29 -21.71 -5.13
C GLU A 401 6.61 -23.03 -5.86
N SER A 402 6.39 -24.18 -5.22
CA SER A 402 6.55 -25.49 -5.86
C SER A 402 5.55 -25.72 -6.98
N GLU A 403 5.91 -26.58 -7.94
CA GLU A 403 4.94 -27.07 -8.93
C GLU A 403 3.91 -28.02 -8.28
N PRO A 404 2.66 -28.05 -8.76
CA PRO A 404 1.66 -28.99 -8.24
C PRO A 404 2.01 -30.44 -8.56
N GLU A 405 1.86 -31.32 -7.55
CA GLU A 405 2.02 -32.76 -7.76
C GLU A 405 0.90 -33.35 -8.63
N ASP A 406 -0.29 -32.75 -8.59
CA ASP A 406 -1.43 -33.13 -9.42
C ASP A 406 -1.31 -32.51 -10.82
N SER A 407 -1.18 -33.38 -11.83
CA SER A 407 -1.05 -32.98 -13.23
C SER A 407 -2.27 -32.21 -13.75
N GLU A 408 -3.49 -32.52 -13.29
CA GLU A 408 -4.69 -31.80 -13.72
C GLU A 408 -4.70 -30.38 -13.15
N ARG A 409 -4.23 -30.22 -11.91
CA ARG A 409 -4.03 -28.91 -11.28
C ARG A 409 -2.96 -28.10 -12.00
N ALA A 410 -1.82 -28.72 -12.31
CA ALA A 410 -0.73 -28.05 -13.03
C ALA A 410 -1.18 -27.53 -14.40
N GLU A 411 -1.97 -28.32 -15.14
CA GLU A 411 -2.56 -27.88 -16.41
C GLU A 411 -3.53 -26.70 -16.20
N THR A 412 -4.40 -26.77 -15.19
CA THR A 412 -5.37 -25.70 -14.88
C THR A 412 -4.69 -24.38 -14.53
N LEU A 413 -3.62 -24.42 -13.71
CA LEU A 413 -2.85 -23.22 -13.34
C LEU A 413 -2.09 -22.66 -14.54
N ALA A 414 -1.50 -23.51 -15.38
CA ALA A 414 -0.83 -23.08 -16.60
C ALA A 414 -1.80 -22.42 -17.60
N GLU A 415 -3.03 -22.93 -17.73
CA GLU A 415 -4.08 -22.32 -18.55
C GLU A 415 -4.54 -20.95 -18.01
N ALA A 416 -4.57 -20.79 -16.68
CA ALA A 416 -4.82 -19.50 -16.03
C ALA A 416 -3.64 -18.52 -16.12
N GLY A 417 -2.46 -18.99 -16.56
CA GLY A 417 -1.23 -18.21 -16.59
C GLY A 417 -0.69 -17.92 -15.19
N THR A 418 -0.85 -18.88 -14.28
CA THR A 418 -0.36 -18.81 -12.90
C THR A 418 0.81 -19.77 -12.72
N GLU A 419 1.94 -19.24 -12.26
CA GLU A 419 3.12 -20.03 -11.88
C GLU A 419 3.03 -20.51 -10.42
N GLY A 420 3.70 -21.62 -10.12
CA GLY A 420 3.72 -22.21 -8.77
C GLY A 420 2.45 -23.00 -8.43
N ASN A 421 2.11 -23.02 -7.15
CA ASN A 421 0.99 -23.80 -6.61
C ASN A 421 0.30 -23.02 -5.49
N PRO A 422 -0.41 -21.93 -5.81
CA PRO A 422 -1.04 -21.06 -4.81
C PRO A 422 -2.10 -21.79 -3.99
N PHE A 423 -2.38 -21.26 -2.80
CA PHE A 423 -3.47 -21.69 -1.94
C PHE A 423 -4.79 -21.14 -2.48
N GLU A 424 -5.79 -22.01 -2.62
CA GLU A 424 -7.16 -21.67 -3.06
C GLU A 424 -8.16 -21.73 -1.91
N SER A 425 -7.69 -22.19 -0.75
CA SER A 425 -8.44 -22.27 0.49
C SER A 425 -7.46 -22.26 1.64
N ILE A 426 -7.87 -21.67 2.75
CA ILE A 426 -7.02 -21.60 3.95
C ILE A 426 -6.80 -22.99 4.54
N SER A 427 -7.77 -23.91 4.39
CA SER A 427 -7.65 -25.29 4.86
C SER A 427 -6.44 -26.05 4.34
N GLN A 428 -5.96 -25.69 3.16
CA GLN A 428 -4.75 -26.28 2.57
C GLN A 428 -3.51 -25.98 3.43
N LEU A 429 -3.57 -25.04 4.38
CA LEU A 429 -2.55 -24.86 5.40
C LEU A 429 -2.38 -26.10 6.29
N LEU A 430 -3.41 -26.92 6.51
CA LEU A 430 -3.28 -28.19 7.25
C LEU A 430 -2.48 -29.25 6.49
N GLU A 431 -2.29 -29.07 5.18
CA GLU A 431 -1.42 -29.92 4.35
C GLU A 431 0.04 -29.50 4.43
N VAL A 432 0.33 -28.31 4.98
CA VAL A 432 1.67 -27.76 5.10
C VAL A 432 2.39 -28.43 6.27
N GLU A 433 3.63 -28.86 6.02
CA GLU A 433 4.47 -29.48 7.04
C GLU A 433 4.65 -28.56 8.26
N GLY A 434 4.35 -29.09 9.44
CA GLY A 434 4.51 -28.38 10.71
C GLY A 434 3.31 -27.54 11.15
N ILE A 435 2.28 -27.35 10.32
CA ILE A 435 1.04 -26.67 10.73
C ILE A 435 0.08 -27.71 11.32
N ASP A 436 -0.09 -27.67 12.64
CA ASP A 436 -1.09 -28.48 13.34
C ASP A 436 -2.44 -27.72 13.46
N MET A 437 -3.47 -28.43 13.92
CA MET A 437 -4.83 -27.88 14.07
C MET A 437 -4.87 -26.70 15.05
N ASP A 438 -4.02 -26.72 16.09
CA ASP A 438 -3.97 -25.63 17.07
C ASP A 438 -3.37 -24.35 16.46
N THR A 439 -2.26 -24.49 15.71
CA THR A 439 -1.67 -23.37 14.94
C THR A 439 -2.67 -22.86 13.91
N PHE A 440 -3.32 -23.76 13.17
CA PHE A 440 -4.32 -23.43 12.17
C PHE A 440 -5.46 -22.59 12.75
N ARG A 441 -6.04 -23.00 13.89
CA ARG A 441 -7.12 -22.24 14.57
C ARG A 441 -6.72 -20.83 14.94
N GLN A 442 -5.47 -20.64 15.39
CA GLN A 442 -4.98 -19.33 15.80
C GLN A 442 -4.76 -18.39 14.61
N ILE A 443 -4.28 -18.91 13.48
CA ILE A 443 -3.98 -18.08 12.30
C ILE A 443 -5.16 -17.95 11.35
N ALA A 444 -6.13 -18.86 11.39
CA ALA A 444 -7.26 -18.88 10.46
C ALA A 444 -8.07 -17.59 10.48
N GLU A 445 -8.05 -16.80 11.55
CA GLU A 445 -8.76 -15.50 11.60
C GLU A 445 -7.87 -14.30 11.23
N LEU A 446 -6.61 -14.56 10.92
CA LEU A 446 -5.62 -13.53 10.57
C LEU A 446 -5.14 -13.67 9.13
N VAL A 447 -5.56 -14.72 8.41
CA VAL A 447 -5.12 -14.98 7.04
C VAL A 447 -6.25 -14.98 6.01
N THR A 448 -5.87 -14.63 4.78
CA THR A 448 -6.67 -14.71 3.56
C THR A 448 -5.82 -15.33 2.44
N TYR A 449 -6.43 -15.71 1.32
CA TYR A 449 -5.75 -16.15 0.11
C TYR A 449 -6.17 -15.30 -1.12
N ARG A 450 -7.04 -14.33 -0.88
CA ARG A 450 -7.50 -13.28 -1.80
C ARG A 450 -7.27 -11.92 -1.20
N SER A 451 -7.04 -10.96 -2.07
CA SER A 451 -6.81 -9.56 -1.74
C SER A 451 -7.76 -8.65 -2.51
N HIS A 452 -8.19 -7.62 -1.80
CA HIS A 452 -9.06 -6.59 -2.35
C HIS A 452 -8.36 -5.23 -2.46
N GLY A 453 -7.24 -5.06 -1.75
CA GLY A 453 -6.41 -3.86 -1.77
C GLY A 453 -5.13 -4.07 -2.58
N PHE A 454 -4.90 -3.22 -3.59
CA PHE A 454 -3.68 -3.24 -4.38
C PHE A 454 -3.07 -1.85 -4.49
N LEU A 455 -1.74 -1.75 -4.42
CA LEU A 455 -0.99 -0.55 -4.76
C LEU A 455 -0.43 -0.70 -6.17
N ILE A 456 -0.75 0.26 -7.03
CA ILE A 456 -0.17 0.37 -8.35
C ILE A 456 0.81 1.53 -8.35
N GLU A 457 2.04 1.26 -8.78
CA GLU A 457 3.07 2.26 -9.04
C GLU A 457 3.45 2.24 -10.52
N THR A 458 3.44 3.41 -11.15
CA THR A 458 3.73 3.55 -12.58
C THR A 458 4.76 4.62 -12.83
N GLU A 459 5.64 4.37 -13.78
CA GLU A 459 6.76 5.22 -14.14
C GLU A 459 6.76 5.49 -15.64
N GLY A 460 6.89 6.75 -16.03
CA GLY A 460 7.17 7.16 -17.41
C GLY A 460 8.67 7.24 -17.61
N ILE A 461 9.20 6.43 -18.53
CA ILE A 461 10.63 6.19 -18.69
C ILE A 461 11.12 6.83 -19.99
N ASP A 462 12.20 7.62 -19.91
CA ASP A 462 12.84 8.18 -21.11
C ASP A 462 13.68 7.15 -21.88
N ASN A 463 14.18 7.54 -23.04
CA ASN A 463 15.01 6.67 -23.89
C ASN A 463 16.35 6.26 -23.24
N LEU A 464 16.73 6.86 -22.10
CA LEU A 464 17.93 6.52 -21.33
C LEU A 464 17.61 5.61 -20.14
N GLY A 465 16.36 5.18 -19.98
CA GLY A 465 15.93 4.33 -18.87
C GLY A 465 15.66 5.10 -17.58
N LYS A 466 15.60 6.43 -17.61
CA LYS A 466 15.38 7.26 -16.42
C LYS A 466 13.89 7.54 -16.23
N THR A 467 13.41 7.39 -15.00
CA THR A 467 12.07 7.82 -14.59
C THR A 467 11.94 9.34 -14.67
N VAL A 468 11.00 9.83 -15.49
CA VAL A 468 10.73 11.25 -15.71
C VAL A 468 9.44 11.71 -15.03
N ALA A 469 8.48 10.81 -14.89
CA ALA A 469 7.20 11.02 -14.23
C ALA A 469 6.79 9.74 -13.48
N SER A 470 6.06 9.88 -12.38
CA SER A 470 5.48 8.71 -11.70
C SER A 470 4.07 8.96 -11.20
N CYS A 471 3.24 7.92 -11.23
CA CYS A 471 1.90 7.92 -10.64
C CYS A 471 1.77 6.69 -9.74
N ALA A 472 1.22 6.87 -8.54
CA ALA A 472 0.94 5.78 -7.62
C ALA A 472 -0.50 5.90 -7.12
N GLY A 473 -1.18 4.77 -6.93
CA GLY A 473 -2.52 4.76 -6.38
C GLY A 473 -2.89 3.46 -5.70
N ALA A 474 -3.58 3.59 -4.57
CA ALA A 474 -4.17 2.46 -3.86
C ALA A 474 -5.57 2.21 -4.41
N LEU A 475 -5.83 0.96 -4.79
CA LEU A 475 -7.06 0.48 -5.37
C LEU A 475 -7.83 -0.40 -4.40
N ASP A 476 -9.14 -0.36 -4.54
CA ASP A 476 -10.11 -1.20 -3.86
C ASP A 476 -10.94 -1.97 -4.91
N ARG A 477 -10.83 -3.30 -4.90
CA ARG A 477 -11.53 -4.25 -5.79
C ARG A 477 -12.82 -4.81 -5.15
N THR A 478 -13.24 -4.34 -3.98
CA THR A 478 -14.36 -4.93 -3.21
C THR A 478 -15.77 -4.73 -3.81
N GLY A 479 -15.93 -4.13 -4.99
CA GLY A 479 -17.23 -3.89 -5.62
C GLY A 479 -17.20 -4.11 -7.13
N GLU A 480 -18.34 -3.97 -7.81
CA GLU A 480 -18.46 -4.14 -9.28
C GLU A 480 -17.51 -3.23 -10.08
N GLN A 481 -17.00 -2.16 -9.44
CA GLN A 481 -16.00 -1.27 -10.02
C GLN A 481 -14.80 -1.13 -9.08
N ILE A 482 -13.60 -1.24 -9.66
CA ILE A 482 -12.35 -0.90 -8.98
C ILE A 482 -12.34 0.60 -8.67
N VAL A 483 -12.23 0.96 -7.39
CA VAL A 483 -12.21 2.34 -6.91
C VAL A 483 -10.79 2.72 -6.49
N THR A 484 -10.28 3.84 -7.01
CA THR A 484 -9.02 4.42 -6.54
C THR A 484 -9.25 5.20 -5.24
N LYS A 485 -8.71 4.71 -4.12
CA LYS A 485 -8.82 5.35 -2.79
C LYS A 485 -7.81 6.46 -2.60
N TYR A 486 -6.62 6.27 -3.17
CA TYR A 486 -5.51 7.21 -3.05
C TYR A 486 -4.84 7.39 -4.41
N TRP A 487 -4.45 8.62 -4.74
CA TRP A 487 -3.75 8.95 -5.98
C TRP A 487 -2.66 9.98 -5.70
N ARG A 488 -1.44 9.67 -6.14
CA ARG A 488 -0.30 10.59 -6.11
C ARG A 488 0.39 10.61 -7.47
N GLN A 489 0.78 11.80 -7.88
CA GLN A 489 1.50 12.04 -9.12
C GLN A 489 2.70 12.94 -8.83
N ASN A 490 3.87 12.63 -9.38
CA ASN A 490 5.08 13.46 -9.30
C ASN A 490 5.68 13.76 -10.67
#